data_AF-A0A2N8THH0-F1
#
_entry.id   AF-A0A2N8THH0-F1
#
_cell.length_a   1.000
_cell.length_b   1.000
_cell.length_c   1.000
_cell.angle_alpha   90.00
_cell.angle_beta   90.00
_cell.angle_gamma   90.00
#
_symmetry.space_group_name_H-M   'P 1'
#
loop_
_entity.id
_entity.type
_entity.pdbx_description
1 polymer ?
#
loop_
_entity_poly.entity_id
_entity_poly.type
_entity_poly.pdbx_seq_one_letter_code
_entity_poly.pdbx_strand_id
1 'polypeptide(L)'
;MVRQYDTLIAECDTTIDQLSTALREVNEKRDAMVALREEARSLQGVGPRLRAMRAHAQKHGIVPGQPGPQVTLRVVPSPPAPDQEPQTAAEDSMRVTAEPESPRPAEVIIRSKKQQEVLTVIASRPDLPWGSGDLAQVLGIPADPRERKSLRNCLRALVVCGALERISREDDRHVYYRPRMNWRFA
;
A
#
# COMPACT_ATOMS: atom_id res chain seq x y z
N MET A 1 -44.10 -29.11 -14.71
CA MET A 1 -42.94 -28.51 -15.41
C MET A 1 -42.25 -27.45 -14.55
N VAL A 2 -42.91 -26.40 -14.07
CA VAL A 2 -42.28 -25.35 -13.23
C VAL A 2 -41.52 -25.92 -12.02
N ARG A 3 -42.15 -26.82 -11.24
CA ARG A 3 -41.51 -27.46 -10.07
C ARG A 3 -40.23 -28.25 -10.37
N GLN A 4 -40.06 -28.78 -11.58
CA GLN A 4 -38.84 -29.50 -11.98
C GLN A 4 -37.71 -28.51 -12.28
N TYR A 5 -38.03 -27.35 -12.86
CA TYR A 5 -37.06 -26.28 -13.02
C TYR A 5 -36.64 -25.70 -11.67
N ASP A 6 -37.56 -25.55 -10.72
CA ASP A 6 -37.24 -25.10 -9.36
C ASP A 6 -36.25 -26.05 -8.66
N THR A 7 -36.42 -27.37 -8.83
CA THR A 7 -35.46 -28.36 -8.32
C THR A 7 -34.09 -28.24 -8.98
N LEU A 8 -34.04 -28.10 -10.31
CA LEU A 8 -32.78 -27.93 -11.04
C LEU A 8 -32.06 -26.63 -10.67
N ILE A 9 -32.80 -25.54 -10.44
CA ILE A 9 -32.23 -24.27 -9.98
C ILE A 9 -31.60 -24.45 -8.59
N ALA A 10 -32.30 -25.11 -7.66
CA ALA A 10 -31.76 -25.38 -6.33
C ALA A 10 -30.49 -26.26 -6.38
N GLU A 11 -30.44 -27.25 -7.27
CA GLU A 11 -29.24 -28.07 -7.50
C GLU A 11 -28.08 -27.23 -8.06
N CYS A 12 -28.36 -26.31 -9.01
CA CYS A 12 -27.36 -25.37 -9.49
C CYS A 12 -26.84 -24.46 -8.37
N ASP A 13 -27.71 -23.90 -7.53
CA ASP A 13 -27.35 -23.02 -6.42
C ASP A 13 -26.45 -23.74 -5.42
N THR A 14 -26.80 -24.97 -5.03
CA THR A 14 -25.95 -25.78 -4.12
C THR A 14 -24.58 -26.07 -4.72
N THR A 15 -24.50 -26.31 -6.03
CA THR A 15 -23.23 -26.54 -6.73
C THR A 15 -22.39 -25.26 -6.76
N ILE A 16 -23.02 -24.10 -6.99
CA ILE A 16 -22.35 -22.79 -6.97
C ILE A 16 -21.76 -22.51 -5.60
N ASP A 17 -22.49 -22.82 -4.52
CA ASP A 17 -22.02 -22.62 -3.15
C ASP A 17 -20.84 -23.52 -2.80
N GLN A 18 -20.89 -24.79 -3.21
CA GLN A 18 -19.79 -25.73 -3.02
C GLN A 18 -18.52 -25.29 -3.76
N LEU A 19 -18.65 -24.91 -5.03
CA LEU A 19 -17.52 -24.41 -5.82
C LEU A 19 -16.96 -23.10 -5.28
N SER A 20 -17.82 -22.19 -4.82
CA SER A 20 -17.41 -20.94 -4.19
C SER A 20 -16.62 -21.19 -2.90
N THR A 21 -17.06 -22.15 -2.10
CA THR A 21 -16.36 -22.55 -0.87
C THR A 21 -14.99 -23.17 -1.17
N ALA A 22 -14.92 -24.10 -2.12
CA ALA A 22 -13.67 -24.71 -2.56
C ALA A 22 -12.68 -23.67 -3.12
N LEU A 23 -13.18 -22.70 -3.90
CA LEU A 23 -12.36 -21.60 -4.43
C LEU A 23 -11.81 -20.70 -3.31
N ARG A 24 -12.61 -20.44 -2.27
CA ARG A 24 -12.15 -19.70 -1.09
C ARG A 24 -11.00 -20.44 -0.38
N GLU A 25 -11.15 -21.72 -0.11
CA GLU A 25 -10.11 -22.52 0.56
C GLU A 25 -8.79 -22.56 -0.23
N VAL A 26 -8.87 -22.70 -1.55
CA VAL A 26 -7.67 -22.67 -2.41
C VAL A 26 -7.00 -21.30 -2.39
N ASN A 27 -7.78 -20.21 -2.37
CA ASN A 27 -7.23 -18.86 -2.25
C ASN A 27 -6.55 -18.63 -0.89
N GLU A 28 -7.15 -19.08 0.20
CA GLU A 28 -6.55 -19.00 1.54
C GLU A 28 -5.21 -19.76 1.59
N LYS A 29 -5.15 -20.98 1.04
CA LYS A 29 -3.91 -21.75 0.92
C LYS A 29 -2.86 -21.02 0.09
N ARG A 30 -3.26 -20.41 -1.03
CA ARG A 30 -2.36 -19.62 -1.88
C ARG A 30 -1.81 -18.40 -1.12
N ASP A 31 -2.65 -17.68 -0.39
CA ASP A 31 -2.26 -16.49 0.34
C ASP A 31 -1.30 -16.82 1.49
N ALA A 32 -1.54 -17.92 2.21
CA ALA A 32 -0.60 -18.45 3.20
C ALA A 32 0.77 -18.77 2.58
N MET A 33 0.80 -19.43 1.42
CA MET A 33 2.04 -19.73 0.70
C MET A 33 2.78 -18.47 0.21
N VAL A 34 2.05 -17.43 -0.17
CA VAL A 34 2.63 -16.13 -0.53
C VAL A 34 3.27 -15.48 0.70
N ALA A 35 2.59 -15.47 1.85
CA ALA A 35 3.12 -14.92 3.09
C ALA A 35 4.43 -15.62 3.50
N LEU A 36 4.46 -16.95 3.50
CA LEU A 36 5.67 -17.73 3.81
C LEU A 36 6.82 -17.42 2.85
N ARG A 37 6.52 -17.24 1.56
CA ARG A 37 7.54 -16.89 0.57
C ARG A 37 8.10 -15.48 0.81
N GLU A 38 7.27 -14.53 1.19
CA GLU A 38 7.70 -13.17 1.49
C GLU A 38 8.55 -13.11 2.76
N GLU A 39 8.18 -13.85 3.79
CA GLU A 39 9.00 -14.03 4.99
C GLU A 39 10.36 -14.65 4.66
N ALA A 40 10.39 -15.74 3.90
CA ALA A 40 11.64 -16.37 3.47
C ALA A 40 12.53 -15.42 2.65
N ARG A 41 11.93 -14.57 1.81
CA ARG A 41 12.65 -13.53 1.07
C ARG A 41 13.21 -12.44 1.98
N SER A 42 12.47 -12.05 3.01
CA SER A 42 12.92 -11.03 3.98
C SER A 42 14.15 -11.48 4.76
N LEU A 43 14.28 -12.79 4.99
CA LEU A 43 15.41 -13.41 5.67
C LEU A 43 16.61 -13.66 4.75
N GLN A 44 16.44 -13.55 3.43
CA GLN A 44 17.50 -13.78 2.46
C GLN A 44 18.61 -12.73 2.64
N GLY A 45 19.84 -13.20 2.87
CA GLY A 45 21.00 -12.32 3.05
C GLY A 45 21.24 -11.84 4.49
N VAL A 46 20.32 -12.11 5.43
CA VAL A 46 20.52 -11.81 6.86
C VAL A 46 21.73 -12.57 7.42
N GLY A 47 21.87 -13.87 7.10
CA GLY A 47 23.00 -14.69 7.56
C GLY A 47 24.38 -14.17 7.12
N PRO A 48 24.62 -13.89 5.83
CA PRO A 48 25.82 -13.21 5.36
C PRO A 48 26.06 -11.85 6.03
N ARG A 49 25.01 -11.03 6.21
CA ARG A 49 25.11 -9.70 6.83
C ARG A 49 25.49 -9.78 8.31
N LEU A 50 24.91 -10.71 9.06
CA LEU A 50 25.27 -10.99 10.46
C LEU A 50 26.71 -11.50 10.58
N ARG A 51 27.17 -12.34 9.65
CA ARG A 51 28.58 -12.78 9.61
C ARG A 51 29.53 -11.62 9.35
N ALA A 52 29.22 -10.76 8.39
CA ALA A 52 30.03 -9.56 8.09
C ALA A 52 30.07 -8.60 9.28
N MET A 53 28.93 -8.36 9.93
CA MET A 53 28.85 -7.50 11.11
C MET A 53 29.65 -8.07 12.29
N ARG A 54 29.59 -9.39 12.50
CA ARG A 54 30.37 -10.08 13.54
C ARG A 54 31.88 -10.01 13.26
N ALA A 55 32.30 -10.20 12.01
CA ALA A 55 33.70 -10.04 11.61
C ALA A 55 34.19 -8.60 11.80
N HIS A 56 33.35 -7.60 11.51
CA HIS A 56 33.67 -6.19 11.76
C HIS A 56 33.79 -5.89 13.26
N ALA A 57 32.86 -6.37 14.09
CA ALA A 57 32.90 -6.21 15.54
C ALA A 57 34.19 -6.82 16.15
N GLN A 58 34.60 -8.00 15.69
CA GLN A 58 35.86 -8.63 16.12
C GLN A 58 37.10 -7.81 15.76
N LYS A 59 37.14 -7.17 14.57
CA LYS A 59 38.24 -6.27 14.19
C LYS A 59 38.38 -5.05 15.10
N HIS A 60 37.29 -4.63 15.74
CA HIS A 60 37.26 -3.53 16.71
C HIS A 60 37.31 -4.02 18.17
N GLY A 61 37.69 -5.29 18.39
CA GLY A 61 37.85 -5.85 19.74
C GLY A 61 36.54 -6.09 20.49
N ILE A 62 35.38 -5.98 19.84
CA ILE A 62 34.07 -6.22 20.45
C ILE A 62 33.79 -7.72 20.39
N VAL A 63 34.02 -8.40 21.51
CA VAL A 63 33.76 -9.83 21.67
C VAL A 63 32.43 -10.02 22.42
N PRO A 64 31.46 -10.79 21.89
CA PRO A 64 30.22 -11.06 22.59
C PRO A 64 30.50 -11.82 23.90
N GLY A 65 30.00 -11.29 25.02
CA GLY A 65 30.20 -11.86 26.37
C GLY A 65 31.21 -11.11 27.24
N GLN A 66 31.90 -10.10 26.71
CA GLN A 66 32.78 -9.25 27.49
C GLN A 66 31.99 -8.04 28.03
N PRO A 67 31.87 -7.85 29.36
CA PRO A 67 31.26 -6.63 29.89
C PRO A 67 32.10 -5.43 29.44
N GLY A 68 31.49 -4.53 28.68
CA GLY A 68 32.16 -3.32 28.23
C GLY A 68 32.62 -2.46 29.41
N PRO A 69 33.68 -1.64 29.25
CA PRO A 69 34.08 -0.71 30.29
C PRO A 69 32.90 0.22 30.63
N GLN A 70 32.69 0.48 31.92
CA GLN A 70 31.65 1.39 32.38
C GLN A 70 31.88 2.78 31.77
N VAL A 71 31.06 3.15 30.79
CA VAL A 71 31.06 4.51 30.24
C VAL A 71 30.25 5.38 31.19
N THR A 72 30.95 6.12 32.04
CA THR A 72 30.33 7.14 32.89
C THR A 72 30.01 8.35 32.02
N LEU A 73 28.76 8.47 31.57
CA LEU A 73 28.28 9.67 30.89
C LEU A 73 28.24 10.83 31.90
N ARG A 74 29.21 11.75 31.82
CA ARG A 74 29.09 13.05 32.49
C ARG A 74 28.14 13.92 31.67
N VAL A 75 26.93 14.11 32.17
CA VAL A 75 26.04 15.19 31.71
C VAL A 75 26.68 16.51 32.13
N VAL A 76 27.13 17.30 31.15
CA VAL A 76 27.51 18.69 31.36
C VAL A 76 26.22 19.52 31.36
N PRO A 77 25.91 20.30 32.41
CA PRO A 77 24.76 21.19 32.38
C PRO A 77 24.98 22.28 31.32
N SER A 78 24.02 22.44 30.40
CA SER A 78 24.00 23.57 29.49
C SER A 78 23.87 24.89 30.27
N PRO A 79 24.52 25.98 29.82
CA PRO A 79 24.38 27.30 30.43
C PRO A 79 22.95 27.85 30.25
N PRO A 80 22.46 28.67 31.20
CA PRO A 80 21.11 29.23 31.14
C PRO A 80 20.98 30.20 29.96
N ALA A 81 19.87 30.08 29.22
CA ALA A 81 19.45 31.06 28.23
C ALA A 81 19.02 32.36 28.94
N PRO A 82 19.31 33.55 28.39
CA PRO A 82 18.92 34.81 29.01
C PRO A 82 17.42 35.09 28.80
N ASP A 83 16.80 35.47 29.92
CA ASP A 83 15.64 36.34 30.14
C ASP A 83 14.56 36.42 29.04
N GLN A 84 13.42 35.78 29.32
CA GLN A 84 12.11 36.21 28.82
C GLN A 84 11.63 37.39 29.68
N GLU A 85 11.43 38.55 29.07
CA GLU A 85 10.56 39.59 29.62
C GLU A 85 9.10 39.38 29.18
N PRO A 86 8.13 39.70 30.06
CA PRO A 86 6.72 39.41 29.86
C PRO A 86 6.01 40.58 29.17
N GLN A 87 5.12 40.28 28.20
CA GLN A 87 4.08 41.24 27.80
C GLN A 87 2.70 40.62 27.96
N THR A 88 2.01 41.23 28.91
CA THR A 88 0.61 41.08 29.32
C THR A 88 -0.39 41.47 28.24
N ALA A 89 -1.43 40.64 28.17
CA ALA A 89 -2.86 40.96 28.09
C ALA A 89 -3.36 41.94 27.01
N ALA A 90 -4.21 41.42 26.13
CA ALA A 90 -5.59 41.90 26.01
C ALA A 90 -6.43 40.82 25.31
N GLU A 91 -7.47 40.38 26.02
CA GLU A 91 -8.61 39.63 25.49
C GLU A 91 -9.31 40.50 24.43
N ASP A 92 -9.67 39.93 23.28
CA ASP A 92 -11.05 40.09 22.83
C ASP A 92 -11.47 38.97 21.86
N SER A 93 -12.69 38.54 22.12
CA SER A 93 -13.61 37.71 21.36
C SER A 93 -13.39 37.67 19.85
N MET A 94 -13.24 36.48 19.26
CA MET A 94 -14.12 36.04 18.18
C MET A 94 -13.94 34.54 17.88
N ARG A 95 -15.02 33.82 18.15
CA ARG A 95 -15.32 32.46 17.72
C ARG A 95 -15.31 32.41 16.19
N VAL A 96 -14.24 31.90 15.58
CA VAL A 96 -14.26 31.47 14.18
C VAL A 96 -14.28 29.95 14.16
N THR A 97 -15.44 29.43 13.78
CA THR A 97 -15.67 28.04 13.40
C THR A 97 -14.72 27.73 12.24
N ALA A 98 -13.58 27.09 12.51
CA ALA A 98 -12.72 26.55 11.48
C ALA A 98 -13.42 25.33 10.88
N GLU A 99 -14.12 25.56 9.78
CA GLU A 99 -14.44 24.57 8.77
C GLU A 99 -13.17 23.75 8.47
N PRO A 100 -13.21 22.41 8.43
CA PRO A 100 -12.04 21.63 8.09
C PRO A 100 -11.67 21.92 6.63
N GLU A 101 -10.64 22.76 6.42
CA GLU A 101 -9.98 22.90 5.13
C GLU A 101 -9.67 21.50 4.60
N SER A 102 -10.37 21.13 3.53
CA SER A 102 -10.08 19.89 2.81
C SER A 102 -8.61 19.96 2.38
N PRO A 103 -7.74 19.05 2.84
CA PRO A 103 -6.32 19.10 2.50
C PRO A 103 -6.19 18.98 0.99
N ARG A 104 -5.62 20.02 0.35
CA ARG A 104 -5.30 19.98 -1.08
C ARG A 104 -4.52 18.69 -1.36
N PRO A 105 -4.90 17.89 -2.36
CA PRO A 105 -4.21 16.63 -2.62
C PRO A 105 -2.75 16.93 -2.98
N ALA A 106 -1.83 16.35 -2.22
CA ALA A 106 -0.40 16.50 -2.46
C ALA A 106 -0.07 16.10 -3.92
N GLU A 107 0.77 16.90 -4.58
CA GLU A 107 1.18 16.65 -5.96
C GLU A 107 2.12 15.42 -6.01
N VAL A 108 1.78 14.44 -6.85
CA VAL A 108 2.50 13.17 -6.97
C VAL A 108 3.39 13.18 -8.21
N ILE A 109 4.68 12.90 -8.04
CA ILE A 109 5.63 12.82 -9.16
C ILE A 109 5.75 11.36 -9.62
N ILE A 110 5.42 11.10 -10.89
CA ILE A 110 5.42 9.76 -11.48
C ILE A 110 6.66 9.56 -12.35
N ARG A 111 7.59 8.72 -11.89
CA ARG A 111 8.87 8.44 -12.57
C ARG A 111 8.86 7.18 -13.44
N SER A 112 7.96 6.24 -13.16
CA SER A 112 7.96 4.95 -13.87
C SER A 112 7.24 5.09 -15.21
N LYS A 113 7.92 4.77 -16.31
CA LYS A 113 7.32 4.76 -17.65
C LYS A 113 6.02 3.95 -17.72
N LYS A 114 5.99 2.78 -17.06
CA LYS A 114 4.79 1.94 -17.00
C LYS A 114 3.62 2.60 -16.26
N GLN A 115 3.92 3.35 -15.19
CA GLN A 115 2.89 4.12 -14.48
C GLN A 115 2.40 5.29 -15.32
N GLN A 116 3.29 5.97 -16.04
CA GLN A 116 2.94 7.06 -16.95
C GLN A 116 2.00 6.56 -18.06
N GLU A 117 2.29 5.41 -18.67
CA GLU A 117 1.43 4.78 -19.68
C GLU A 117 0.03 4.48 -19.14
N VAL A 118 -0.06 3.83 -17.97
CA VAL A 118 -1.35 3.51 -17.32
C VAL A 118 -2.14 4.78 -17.01
N LEU A 119 -1.49 5.80 -16.44
CA LEU A 119 -2.12 7.06 -16.10
C LEU A 119 -2.55 7.84 -17.35
N THR A 120 -1.78 7.78 -18.43
CA THR A 120 -2.14 8.40 -19.72
C THR A 120 -3.42 7.77 -20.27
N VAL A 121 -3.53 6.44 -20.22
CA VAL A 121 -4.75 5.74 -20.68
C VAL A 121 -5.94 6.12 -19.82
N ILE A 122 -5.82 6.06 -18.49
CA ILE A 122 -6.93 6.41 -17.58
C ILE A 122 -7.33 7.88 -17.74
N ALA A 123 -6.35 8.77 -17.90
CA ALA A 123 -6.56 10.21 -18.08
C ALA A 123 -7.27 10.56 -19.39
N SER A 124 -7.19 9.70 -20.41
CA SER A 124 -7.89 9.93 -21.68
C SER A 124 -9.42 9.94 -21.53
N ARG A 125 -9.95 9.29 -20.48
CA ARG A 125 -11.38 9.22 -20.17
C ARG A 125 -11.59 9.28 -18.64
N PRO A 126 -11.54 10.47 -18.04
CA PRO A 126 -11.62 10.64 -16.59
C PRO A 126 -13.02 10.41 -16.00
N ASP A 127 -14.05 10.52 -16.85
CA ASP A 127 -15.45 10.41 -16.43
C ASP A 127 -15.91 8.96 -16.26
N LEU A 128 -15.19 8.01 -16.86
CA LEU A 128 -15.54 6.60 -16.81
C LEU A 128 -14.67 5.86 -15.77
N PRO A 129 -15.27 5.06 -14.86
CA PRO A 129 -14.51 4.19 -13.96
C PRO A 129 -13.81 3.09 -14.76
N TRP A 130 -12.49 2.98 -14.62
CA TRP A 130 -11.69 2.00 -15.36
C TRP A 130 -11.58 0.68 -14.58
N GLY A 131 -11.98 -0.43 -15.19
CA GLY A 131 -11.70 -1.76 -14.65
C GLY A 131 -10.26 -2.20 -14.93
N SER A 132 -9.73 -3.10 -14.10
CA SER A 132 -8.40 -3.70 -14.37
C SER A 132 -8.37 -4.52 -15.68
N GLY A 133 -9.51 -5.09 -16.08
CA GLY A 133 -9.68 -5.80 -17.35
C GLY A 133 -9.63 -4.85 -18.55
N ASP A 134 -10.37 -3.74 -18.49
CA ASP A 134 -10.43 -2.74 -19.56
C ASP A 134 -9.05 -2.12 -19.82
N LEU A 135 -8.32 -1.82 -18.73
CA LEU A 135 -6.96 -1.31 -18.83
C LEU A 135 -6.01 -2.34 -19.45
N ALA A 136 -6.14 -3.61 -19.09
CA ALA A 136 -5.34 -4.66 -19.71
C ALA A 136 -5.62 -4.75 -21.21
N GLN A 137 -6.89 -4.65 -21.62
CA GLN A 137 -7.27 -4.69 -23.03
C GLN A 137 -6.69 -3.52 -23.83
N VAL A 138 -6.82 -2.29 -23.33
CA VAL A 138 -6.29 -1.10 -24.02
C VAL A 138 -4.76 -1.09 -24.08
N LEU A 139 -4.11 -1.58 -23.03
CA LEU A 139 -2.64 -1.71 -22.99
C LEU A 139 -2.11 -2.94 -23.74
N GLY A 140 -2.98 -3.74 -24.37
CA GLY A 140 -2.59 -4.95 -25.08
C GLY A 140 -2.01 -6.06 -24.19
N ILE A 141 -2.33 -6.05 -22.90
CA ILE A 141 -1.86 -7.04 -21.93
C ILE A 141 -2.76 -8.28 -22.00
N PRO A 142 -2.21 -9.47 -22.25
CA PRO A 142 -2.96 -10.72 -22.31
C PRO A 142 -3.82 -11.00 -21.08
N ALA A 143 -4.81 -11.87 -21.26
CA ALA A 143 -5.73 -12.25 -20.19
C ALA A 143 -5.06 -13.07 -19.06
N ASP A 144 -3.84 -13.54 -19.28
CA ASP A 144 -3.13 -14.41 -18.36
C ASP A 144 -2.92 -13.77 -16.96
N PRO A 145 -3.25 -14.47 -15.87
CA PRO A 145 -3.13 -13.94 -14.52
C PRO A 145 -1.70 -13.56 -14.11
N ARG A 146 -0.67 -14.22 -14.66
CA ARG A 146 0.74 -13.93 -14.33
C ARG A 146 1.17 -12.62 -14.99
N GLU A 147 0.80 -12.42 -16.23
CA GLU A 147 1.10 -11.19 -16.97
C GLU A 147 0.35 -9.97 -16.40
N ARG A 148 -0.90 -10.16 -16.00
CA ARG A 148 -1.71 -9.13 -15.33
C ARG A 148 -1.22 -8.78 -13.93
N LYS A 149 -0.35 -9.58 -13.30
CA LYS A 149 0.20 -9.29 -11.96
C LYS A 149 0.91 -7.95 -11.93
N SER A 150 1.69 -7.65 -12.97
CA SER A 150 2.43 -6.39 -13.04
C SER A 150 1.51 -5.17 -13.14
N LEU A 151 0.40 -5.28 -13.90
CA LEU A 151 -0.63 -4.23 -13.97
C LEU A 151 -1.32 -4.03 -12.61
N ARG A 152 -1.75 -5.11 -11.93
CA ARG A 152 -2.37 -5.01 -10.61
C ARG A 152 -1.47 -4.36 -9.57
N ASN A 153 -0.18 -4.70 -9.58
CA ASN A 153 0.81 -4.07 -8.71
C ASN A 153 1.01 -2.58 -9.05
N CYS A 154 1.01 -2.23 -10.34
CA CYS A 154 1.08 -0.85 -10.80
C CYS A 154 -0.11 -0.02 -10.29
N LEU A 155 -1.34 -0.54 -10.49
CA LEU A 155 -2.56 0.11 -10.03
C LEU A 155 -2.60 0.27 -8.50
N ARG A 156 -2.18 -0.77 -7.76
CA ARG A 156 -2.07 -0.69 -6.30
C ARG A 156 -1.09 0.41 -5.88
N ALA A 157 0.09 0.47 -6.51
CA ALA A 157 1.08 1.50 -6.21
C ALA A 157 0.54 2.92 -6.51
N LEU A 158 -0.16 3.10 -7.63
CA LEU A 158 -0.77 4.38 -8.00
C LEU A 158 -1.88 4.82 -7.02
N VAL A 159 -2.65 3.88 -6.48
CA VAL A 159 -3.63 4.16 -5.42
C VAL A 159 -2.92 4.55 -4.11
N VAL A 160 -1.89 3.82 -3.71
CA VAL A 160 -1.11 4.12 -2.49
C VAL A 160 -0.45 5.50 -2.56
N CYS A 161 0.08 5.86 -3.73
CA CYS A 161 0.66 7.19 -3.95
C CYS A 161 -0.41 8.29 -4.08
N GLY A 162 -1.71 7.95 -4.11
CA GLY A 162 -2.80 8.91 -4.21
C GLY A 162 -3.04 9.49 -5.60
N ALA A 163 -2.45 8.91 -6.65
CA ALA A 163 -2.67 9.32 -8.04
C ALA A 163 -3.99 8.77 -8.62
N LEU A 164 -4.42 7.61 -8.12
CA LEU A 164 -5.70 6.98 -8.45
C LEU A 164 -6.55 6.80 -7.20
N GLU A 165 -7.86 6.88 -7.39
CA GLU A 165 -8.86 6.50 -6.41
C GLU A 165 -9.41 5.11 -6.76
N ARG A 166 -9.55 4.25 -5.76
CA ARG A 166 -10.14 2.92 -5.90
C ARG A 166 -11.62 2.99 -5.54
N ILE A 167 -12.49 2.63 -6.46
CA ILE A 167 -13.93 2.61 -6.28
C ILE A 167 -14.38 1.15 -6.25
N SER A 168 -14.99 0.73 -5.14
CA SER A 168 -15.72 -0.52 -5.02
C SER A 168 -17.20 -0.20 -4.88
N ARG A 169 -18.06 -0.87 -5.64
CA ARG A 169 -19.52 -0.75 -5.51
C ARG A 169 -20.01 -1.88 -4.62
N GLU A 170 -21.01 -1.62 -3.77
CA GLU A 170 -21.54 -2.65 -2.84
C GLU A 170 -22.16 -3.83 -3.59
N ASP A 171 -22.77 -3.57 -4.75
CA ASP A 171 -23.42 -4.60 -5.58
C ASP A 171 -22.47 -5.30 -6.56
N ASP A 172 -21.20 -4.89 -6.63
CA ASP A 172 -20.25 -5.38 -7.63
C ASP A 172 -18.92 -5.83 -7.02
N ARG A 173 -18.53 -7.07 -7.34
CA ARG A 173 -17.22 -7.62 -6.95
C ARG A 173 -16.07 -6.97 -7.74
N HIS A 174 -16.35 -6.19 -8.78
CA HIS A 174 -15.33 -5.52 -9.58
C HIS A 174 -14.79 -4.27 -8.91
N VAL A 175 -13.48 -4.08 -9.06
CA VAL A 175 -12.76 -2.90 -8.57
C VAL A 175 -12.49 -1.98 -9.74
N TYR A 176 -12.89 -0.73 -9.57
CA TYR A 176 -12.71 0.34 -10.53
C TYR A 176 -11.68 1.36 -10.05
N TYR A 177 -11.10 2.08 -10.99
CA TYR A 177 -10.09 3.11 -10.73
C TYR A 177 -10.50 4.43 -11.40
N ARG A 178 -10.33 5.54 -10.67
CA ARG A 178 -10.56 6.90 -11.16
C ARG A 178 -9.30 7.75 -11.01
N PRO A 179 -8.93 8.58 -12.01
CA PRO A 179 -7.78 9.46 -11.87
C PRO A 179 -8.09 10.64 -10.94
N ARG A 180 -7.16 10.97 -10.04
CA ARG A 180 -7.26 12.18 -9.20
C ARG A 180 -6.61 13.42 -9.81
N MET A 181 -5.87 13.25 -10.91
CA MET A 181 -5.19 14.32 -11.67
C MET A 181 -4.27 15.24 -10.85
N ASN A 182 -3.86 14.80 -9.66
CA ASN A 182 -2.94 15.49 -8.75
C ASN A 182 -1.49 15.06 -8.99
N TRP A 183 -1.11 14.81 -10.25
CA TRP A 183 0.19 14.21 -10.56
C TRP A 183 0.81 14.80 -11.82
N ARG A 184 2.15 14.71 -11.88
CA ARG A 184 2.95 15.09 -13.05
C ARG A 184 4.00 14.03 -13.37
N PHE A 185 4.38 13.96 -14.64
CA PHE A 185 5.47 13.11 -15.08
C PHE A 185 6.81 13.79 -14.77
N ALA A 186 7.76 13.00 -14.29
CA ALA A 186 9.15 13.42 -14.09
C ALA A 186 9.96 13.33 -15.38
#